data_AF-A0A7S2SV37-F1
#
_entry.id   AF-A0A7S2SV37-F1
#
_cell.length_a   1.000
_cell.length_b   1.000
_cell.length_c   1.000
_cell.angle_alpha   90.00
_cell.angle_beta   90.00
_cell.angle_gamma   90.00
#
_symmetry.space_group_name_H-M   'P 1'
#
loop_
_entity.id
_entity.type
_entity.pdbx_description
1 polymer ?
#
loop_
_entity_poly.entity_id
_entity_poly.type
_entity_poly.pdbx_seq_one_letter_code
_entity_poly.pdbx_strand_id
1 'polypeptide(L)'
;EEELAERPSARQAVRNLGTHFHELFRNRDFMFLLVSFSIGLAVFNGMLTVIDQWLEPFGYSNNQAGIAGGTLIVAGLAGAAVAGILMDTYHNYRAILKGCFICALAALTFLCLMLFRHNYPLVLVGFGFMGFFTLPILPGIIENAVECTYPMPEESSSGLLFCCGNVLGIGVTLLMAKLVKSADNRPFTAANLFLVASIALCVLIVLPYKGQYRRLEAERGHTRVSSSEKALGEERDPRIAGHHQEDNSMERPLLVDPSAV
;
A
#
# COMPACT_ATOMS: atom_id res chain seq x y z
N GLU A 1 -37.84 10.42 17.42
CA GLU A 1 -37.35 9.22 18.11
C GLU A 1 -36.44 8.42 17.16
N GLU A 2 -35.40 9.07 16.63
CA GLU A 2 -34.32 8.39 15.94
C GLU A 2 -33.23 8.09 16.97
N GLU A 3 -33.20 6.83 17.38
CA GLU A 3 -32.01 6.06 17.77
C GLU A 3 -30.84 6.89 18.33
N LEU A 4 -30.96 7.22 19.61
CA LEU A 4 -29.82 7.53 20.46
C LEU A 4 -28.99 6.24 20.59
N ALA A 5 -28.20 5.93 19.57
CA ALA A 5 -27.33 4.77 19.53
C ALA A 5 -26.52 4.73 20.83
N GLU A 6 -26.86 3.75 21.67
CA GLU A 6 -26.33 3.55 23.00
C GLU A 6 -24.80 3.46 22.86
N ARG A 7 -24.08 4.55 23.19
CA ARG A 7 -22.62 4.55 23.12
C ARG A 7 -22.14 3.37 23.96
N PRO A 8 -21.40 2.41 23.39
CA PRO A 8 -20.99 1.23 24.13
C PRO A 8 -20.24 1.71 25.38
N SER A 9 -20.63 1.19 26.55
CA SER A 9 -19.94 1.53 27.79
C SER A 9 -18.44 1.31 27.60
N ALA A 10 -17.57 2.14 28.19
CA ALA A 10 -16.12 2.07 27.94
C ALA A 10 -15.53 0.66 28.16
N ARG A 11 -16.14 -0.14 29.05
CA ARG A 11 -15.79 -1.56 29.26
C ARG A 11 -16.18 -2.47 28.10
N GLN A 12 -17.32 -2.24 27.46
CA GLN A 12 -17.76 -2.98 26.27
C GLN A 12 -16.89 -2.67 25.06
N ALA A 13 -16.53 -1.39 24.87
CA ALA A 13 -15.59 -0.99 23.82
C ALA A 13 -14.22 -1.68 23.98
N VAL A 14 -13.67 -1.73 25.19
CA VAL A 14 -12.39 -2.41 25.48
C VAL A 14 -12.48 -3.92 25.26
N ARG A 15 -13.59 -4.55 25.69
CA ARG A 15 -13.79 -6.00 25.48
C ARG A 15 -13.93 -6.36 24.01
N ASN A 16 -14.65 -5.54 23.24
CA ASN A 16 -14.80 -5.69 21.80
C ASN A 16 -13.45 -5.52 21.09
N LEU A 17 -12.63 -4.54 21.51
CA LEU A 17 -11.28 -4.33 20.97
C LEU A 17 -10.38 -5.56 21.17
N GLY A 18 -10.41 -6.17 22.37
CA GLY A 18 -9.66 -7.38 22.65
C GLY A 18 -10.06 -8.56 21.75
N THR A 19 -11.36 -8.72 21.48
CA THR A 19 -11.84 -9.75 20.56
C THR A 19 -11.43 -9.47 19.11
N HIS A 20 -11.49 -8.21 18.67
CA HIS A 20 -11.04 -7.81 17.33
C HIS A 20 -9.54 -8.12 17.13
N PHE A 21 -8.69 -7.75 18.10
CA PHE A 21 -7.26 -8.07 18.02
C PHE A 21 -7.00 -9.57 17.96
N HIS A 22 -7.68 -10.36 18.78
CA HIS A 22 -7.54 -11.83 18.72
C HIS A 22 -7.92 -12.40 17.35
N GLU A 23 -8.98 -11.88 16.71
CA GLU A 23 -9.37 -12.29 15.36
C GLU A 23 -8.38 -11.85 14.29
N LEU A 24 -7.80 -10.65 14.41
CA LEU A 24 -6.75 -10.15 13.53
C LEU A 24 -5.50 -11.04 13.59
N PHE A 25 -5.03 -11.41 14.79
CA PHE A 25 -3.88 -12.30 14.95
C PHE A 25 -4.14 -13.73 14.42
N ARG A 26 -5.40 -14.16 14.35
CA ARG A 26 -5.77 -15.46 13.77
C ARG A 26 -5.75 -15.44 12.24
N ASN A 27 -5.80 -14.27 11.62
CA ASN A 27 -5.80 -14.12 10.17
C ASN A 27 -4.36 -14.19 9.61
N ARG A 28 -4.05 -15.27 8.90
CA ARG A 28 -2.71 -15.51 8.33
C ARG A 28 -2.29 -14.43 7.32
N ASP A 29 -3.20 -13.95 6.47
CA ASP A 29 -2.91 -12.92 5.48
C ASP A 29 -2.57 -11.58 6.16
N PHE A 30 -3.31 -11.24 7.21
CA PHE A 30 -3.01 -10.08 8.04
C PHE A 30 -1.66 -10.22 8.76
N MET A 31 -1.26 -11.42 9.19
CA MET A 31 0.06 -11.63 9.80
C MET A 31 1.22 -11.38 8.83
N PHE A 32 1.11 -11.78 7.57
CA PHE A 32 2.12 -11.45 6.55
C PHE A 32 2.24 -9.94 6.35
N LEU A 33 1.11 -9.23 6.28
CA LEU A 33 1.07 -7.78 6.17
C LEU A 33 1.62 -7.10 7.43
N LEU A 34 1.24 -7.56 8.62
CA LEU A 34 1.71 -7.00 9.90
C LEU A 34 3.22 -7.09 10.03
N VAL A 35 3.80 -8.26 9.76
CA VAL A 35 5.25 -8.47 9.90
C VAL A 35 6.02 -7.65 8.85
N SER A 36 5.61 -7.70 7.59
CA SER A 36 6.28 -6.96 6.51
C SER A 36 6.18 -5.44 6.71
N PHE A 37 5.02 -4.94 7.11
CA PHE A 37 4.81 -3.55 7.48
C PHE A 37 5.69 -3.13 8.65
N SER A 38 5.69 -3.93 9.72
CA SER A 38 6.42 -3.58 10.94
C SER A 38 7.92 -3.48 10.68
N ILE A 39 8.49 -4.44 9.94
CA ILE A 39 9.92 -4.41 9.55
C ILE A 39 10.19 -3.22 8.63
N GLY A 40 9.36 -3.01 7.61
CA GLY A 40 9.52 -1.90 6.66
C GLY A 40 9.49 -0.53 7.35
N LEU A 41 8.49 -0.29 8.20
CA LEU A 41 8.35 0.95 8.96
C LEU A 41 9.51 1.14 9.96
N ALA A 42 9.92 0.06 10.63
CA ALA A 42 11.02 0.11 11.60
C ALA A 42 12.37 0.45 10.94
N VAL A 43 12.67 -0.18 9.81
CA VAL A 43 13.88 0.09 9.02
C VAL A 43 13.87 1.51 8.47
N PHE A 44 12.74 1.95 7.91
CA PHE A 44 12.59 3.29 7.35
C PHE A 44 12.80 4.37 8.41
N ASN A 45 12.12 4.26 9.55
CA ASN A 45 12.25 5.21 10.66
C ASN A 45 13.66 5.18 11.27
N GLY A 46 14.23 3.99 11.48
CA GLY A 46 15.58 3.87 12.01
C GLY A 46 16.62 4.50 11.09
N MET A 47 16.57 4.19 9.80
CA MET A 47 17.47 4.75 8.79
C MET A 47 17.38 6.28 8.70
N LEU A 48 16.17 6.85 8.66
CA LEU A 48 16.00 8.31 8.65
C LEU A 48 16.53 8.97 9.94
N THR A 49 16.34 8.33 11.09
CA THR A 49 16.78 8.86 12.39
C THR A 49 18.30 8.91 12.51
N VAL A 50 19.00 7.89 11.99
CA VAL A 50 20.47 7.81 12.07
C VAL A 50 21.16 8.17 10.75
N ILE A 51 20.48 8.88 9.83
CA ILE A 51 20.99 9.16 8.49
C ILE A 51 22.34 9.91 8.51
N ASP A 52 22.49 10.88 9.41
CA ASP A 52 23.73 11.66 9.55
C ASP A 52 24.88 10.75 9.99
N GLN A 53 24.66 9.96 11.04
CA GLN A 53 25.65 9.01 11.56
C GLN A 53 25.98 7.95 10.51
N TRP A 54 25.00 7.54 9.70
CA TRP A 54 25.17 6.52 8.68
C TRP A 54 26.06 7.00 7.53
N LEU A 55 25.95 8.28 7.16
CA LEU A 55 26.70 8.88 6.07
C LEU A 55 28.07 9.46 6.52
N GLU A 56 28.24 9.74 7.81
CA GLU A 56 29.46 10.33 8.40
C GLU A 56 30.75 9.53 8.09
N PRO A 57 30.82 8.19 8.21
CA PRO A 57 32.02 7.41 7.86
C PRO A 57 32.44 7.58 6.39
N PHE A 58 31.49 7.85 5.50
CA PHE A 58 31.77 8.07 4.08
C PHE A 58 32.23 9.52 3.78
N GLY A 59 32.32 10.35 4.83
CA GLY A 59 32.79 11.72 4.81
C GLY A 59 31.82 12.70 4.17
N TYR A 60 30.52 12.42 4.27
CA TYR A 60 29.45 13.35 3.92
C TYR A 60 29.14 14.26 5.11
N SER A 61 28.78 15.50 4.83
CA SER A 61 28.41 16.45 5.89
C SER A 61 26.97 16.23 6.38
N ASN A 62 26.66 16.73 7.57
CA ASN A 62 25.30 16.71 8.11
C ASN A 62 24.28 17.36 7.14
N ASN A 63 24.66 18.48 6.51
CA ASN A 63 23.79 19.13 5.51
C ASN A 63 23.52 18.23 4.29
N GLN A 64 24.53 17.49 3.84
CA GLN A 64 24.40 16.55 2.72
C GLN A 64 23.50 15.36 3.07
N ALA A 65 23.59 14.86 4.30
CA ALA A 65 22.72 13.80 4.81
C ALA A 65 21.27 14.28 4.98
N GLY A 66 21.06 15.49 5.48
CA GLY A 66 19.74 16.13 5.53
C GLY A 66 19.09 16.27 4.16
N ILE A 67 19.84 16.72 3.14
CA ILE A 67 19.36 16.82 1.75
C ILE A 67 19.03 15.43 1.18
N ALA A 68 19.82 14.41 1.50
CA ALA A 68 19.56 13.04 1.05
C ALA A 68 18.26 12.47 1.66
N GLY A 69 18.04 12.68 2.97
CA GLY A 69 16.80 12.33 3.65
C GLY A 69 15.59 13.08 3.08
N GLY A 70 15.73 14.39 2.84
CA GLY A 70 14.68 15.19 2.19
C GLY A 70 14.35 14.70 0.78
N THR A 71 15.36 14.35 -0.01
CA THR A 71 15.19 13.82 -1.37
C THR A 71 14.43 12.50 -1.37
N LEU A 72 14.73 11.61 -0.43
CA LEU A 72 14.01 10.36 -0.24
C LEU A 72 12.52 10.61 0.02
N ILE A 73 12.19 11.58 0.88
CA ILE A 73 10.79 11.91 1.20
C ILE A 73 10.08 12.49 -0.03
N VAL A 74 10.66 13.51 -0.67
CA VAL A 74 10.07 14.17 -1.85
C VAL A 74 9.87 13.17 -3.00
N ALA A 75 10.90 12.38 -3.31
CA ALA A 75 10.81 11.37 -4.37
C ALA A 75 9.80 10.28 -4.03
N GLY A 76 9.69 9.89 -2.76
CA GLY A 76 8.71 8.91 -2.32
C GLY A 76 7.27 9.42 -2.34
N LEU A 77 7.02 10.70 -2.06
CA LEU A 77 5.70 11.31 -2.25
C LEU A 77 5.29 11.26 -3.74
N ALA A 78 6.22 11.60 -4.64
CA ALA A 78 5.98 11.48 -6.07
C ALA A 78 5.72 10.01 -6.48
N GLY A 79 6.50 9.07 -5.95
CA GLY A 79 6.28 7.65 -6.14
C GLY A 79 4.92 7.18 -5.66
N ALA A 80 4.46 7.65 -4.50
CA ALA A 80 3.17 7.26 -3.93
C ALA A 80 2.02 7.74 -4.81
N ALA A 81 2.11 8.95 -5.36
CA ALA A 81 1.14 9.46 -6.33
C ALA A 81 1.11 8.60 -7.62
N VAL A 82 2.29 8.30 -8.18
CA VAL A 82 2.40 7.47 -9.39
C VAL A 82 1.86 6.06 -9.15
N ALA A 83 2.24 5.43 -8.05
CA ALA A 83 1.80 4.09 -7.70
C ALA A 83 0.30 4.04 -7.44
N GLY A 84 -0.29 5.06 -6.80
CA GLY A 84 -1.74 5.17 -6.61
C GLY A 84 -2.47 5.19 -7.95
N ILE A 85 -2.06 6.07 -8.87
CA ILE A 85 -2.63 6.12 -10.23
C ILE A 85 -2.48 4.78 -10.95
N LEU A 86 -1.32 4.12 -10.80
CA LEU A 86 -1.04 2.83 -11.42
C LEU A 86 -1.93 1.72 -10.85
N MET A 87 -2.14 1.73 -9.53
CA MET A 87 -3.01 0.78 -8.84
C MET A 87 -4.47 0.93 -9.29
N ASP A 88 -4.96 2.18 -9.36
CA ASP A 88 -6.31 2.50 -9.85
C ASP A 88 -6.51 2.10 -11.31
N THR A 89 -5.49 2.27 -12.16
CA THR A 89 -5.61 1.99 -13.59
C THR A 89 -5.57 0.49 -13.87
N TYR A 90 -4.55 -0.21 -13.36
CA TYR A 90 -4.29 -1.60 -13.72
C TYR A 90 -5.05 -2.62 -12.87
N HIS A 91 -5.69 -2.20 -11.78
CA HIS A 91 -6.45 -3.04 -10.84
C HIS A 91 -5.65 -4.26 -10.33
N ASN A 92 -4.31 -4.20 -10.43
CA ASN A 92 -3.37 -5.28 -10.12
C ASN A 92 -2.50 -4.91 -8.92
N TYR A 93 -3.15 -4.48 -7.83
CA TYR A 93 -2.55 -4.00 -6.58
C TYR A 93 -1.41 -4.91 -6.08
N ARG A 94 -1.64 -6.23 -6.07
CA ARG A 94 -0.64 -7.22 -5.62
C ARG A 94 0.64 -7.21 -6.44
N ALA A 95 0.54 -7.10 -7.77
CA ALA A 95 1.71 -7.13 -8.65
C ALA A 95 2.53 -5.85 -8.48
N ILE A 96 1.86 -4.71 -8.37
CA ILE A 96 2.49 -3.40 -8.17
C ILE A 96 3.21 -3.35 -6.82
N LEU A 97 2.55 -3.77 -5.72
CA LEU A 97 3.19 -3.86 -4.40
C LEU A 97 4.44 -4.76 -4.40
N LYS A 98 4.35 -5.94 -5.01
CA LYS A 98 5.51 -6.85 -5.14
C LYS A 98 6.64 -6.21 -5.95
N GLY A 99 6.29 -5.52 -7.05
CA GLY A 99 7.22 -4.75 -7.85
C GLY A 99 7.93 -3.67 -7.03
N CYS A 100 7.18 -2.86 -6.28
CA CYS A 100 7.72 -1.84 -5.40
C CYS A 100 8.69 -2.43 -4.36
N PHE A 101 8.36 -3.55 -3.73
CA PHE A 101 9.26 -4.22 -2.78
C PHE A 101 10.57 -4.69 -3.42
N ILE A 102 10.52 -5.29 -4.61
CA ILE A 102 11.71 -5.75 -5.34
C ILE A 102 12.55 -4.55 -5.80
N CYS A 103 11.91 -3.51 -6.33
CA CYS A 103 12.58 -2.28 -6.75
C CYS A 103 13.20 -1.53 -5.56
N ALA A 104 12.53 -1.52 -4.40
CA ALA A 104 13.08 -0.93 -3.18
C ALA A 104 14.33 -1.67 -2.70
N LEU A 105 14.33 -3.02 -2.74
CA LEU A 105 15.52 -3.82 -2.44
C LEU A 105 16.66 -3.53 -3.42
N ALA A 106 16.37 -3.45 -4.71
CA ALA A 106 17.35 -3.12 -5.74
C ALA A 106 17.92 -1.70 -5.54
N ALA A 107 17.07 -0.72 -5.26
CA ALA A 107 17.46 0.66 -5.03
C ALA A 107 18.32 0.81 -3.76
N LEU A 108 17.97 0.12 -2.67
CA LEU A 108 18.77 0.11 -1.44
C LEU A 108 20.11 -0.58 -1.66
N THR A 109 20.13 -1.70 -2.39
CA THR A 109 21.38 -2.41 -2.72
C THR A 109 22.28 -1.51 -3.56
N PHE A 110 21.72 -0.84 -4.58
CA PHE A 110 22.43 0.14 -5.39
C PHE A 110 22.97 1.30 -4.53
N LEU A 111 22.17 1.84 -3.63
CA LEU A 111 22.59 2.90 -2.70
C LEU A 111 23.77 2.45 -1.83
N CYS A 112 23.71 1.26 -1.22
CA CYS A 112 24.79 0.72 -0.40
C CYS A 112 26.06 0.46 -1.23
N LEU A 113 25.94 0.00 -2.48
CA LEU A 113 27.09 -0.22 -3.37
C LEU A 113 27.72 1.09 -3.84
N MET A 114 26.93 2.15 -4.03
CA MET A 114 27.42 3.46 -4.46
C MET A 114 27.91 4.35 -3.32
N LEU A 115 27.85 3.85 -2.08
CA LEU A 115 28.29 4.55 -0.88
C LEU A 115 29.83 4.54 -0.77
N PHE A 116 30.47 5.30 -1.67
CA PHE A 116 31.90 5.55 -1.70
C PHE A 116 32.20 7.04 -1.50
N ARG A 117 33.42 7.35 -1.05
CA ARG A 117 33.92 8.72 -0.95
C ARG A 117 33.86 9.42 -2.31
N HIS A 118 33.35 10.66 -2.36
CA HIS A 118 33.24 11.54 -3.54
C HIS A 118 32.12 11.26 -4.56
N ASN A 119 31.13 10.39 -4.28
CA ASN A 119 30.03 10.09 -5.21
C ASN A 119 28.65 10.61 -4.75
N TYR A 120 28.61 11.83 -4.18
CA TYR A 120 27.38 12.40 -3.61
C TYR A 120 26.17 12.43 -4.56
N PRO A 121 26.30 12.77 -5.86
CA PRO A 121 25.16 12.77 -6.77
C PRO A 121 24.54 11.38 -6.97
N LEU A 122 25.35 10.32 -7.04
CA LEU A 122 24.85 8.95 -7.18
C LEU A 122 24.16 8.47 -5.90
N VAL A 123 24.68 8.87 -4.75
CA VAL A 123 24.02 8.63 -3.46
C VAL A 123 22.65 9.30 -3.43
N LEU A 124 22.55 10.55 -3.88
CA LEU A 124 21.29 11.29 -3.94
C LEU A 124 20.26 10.60 -4.87
N VAL A 125 20.72 10.12 -6.04
CA VAL A 125 19.90 9.33 -6.97
C VAL A 125 19.44 8.02 -6.31
N GLY A 126 20.31 7.34 -5.56
CA GLY A 126 19.97 6.14 -4.80
C GLY A 126 18.89 6.39 -3.73
N PHE A 127 19.02 7.46 -2.95
CA PHE A 127 18.00 7.89 -1.99
C PHE A 127 16.67 8.25 -2.67
N GLY A 128 16.73 8.91 -3.83
CA GLY A 128 15.56 9.24 -4.64
C GLY A 128 14.81 7.99 -5.11
N PHE A 129 15.50 7.04 -5.75
CA PHE A 129 14.89 5.78 -6.18
C PHE A 129 14.36 4.95 -5.01
N MET A 130 15.13 4.86 -3.93
CA MET A 130 14.71 4.13 -2.74
C MET A 130 13.44 4.75 -2.15
N GLY A 131 13.37 6.08 -2.03
CA GLY A 131 12.17 6.79 -1.60
C GLY A 131 10.99 6.53 -2.51
N PHE A 132 11.18 6.70 -3.83
CA PHE A 132 10.15 6.51 -4.87
C PHE A 132 9.48 5.14 -4.79
N PHE A 133 10.23 4.06 -4.55
CA PHE A 133 9.65 2.72 -4.46
C PHE A 133 9.21 2.31 -3.05
N THR A 134 9.75 2.91 -1.99
CA THR A 134 9.46 2.52 -0.60
C THR A 134 8.20 3.17 -0.05
N LEU A 135 8.02 4.49 -0.24
CA LEU A 135 6.86 5.20 0.31
C LEU A 135 5.49 4.72 -0.21
N PRO A 136 5.32 4.32 -1.48
CA PRO A 136 4.06 3.75 -1.98
C PRO A 136 3.61 2.47 -1.28
N ILE A 137 4.57 1.72 -0.71
CA ILE A 137 4.28 0.43 -0.06
C ILE A 137 3.40 0.65 1.18
N LEU A 138 3.59 1.78 1.88
CA LEU A 138 2.86 2.13 3.10
C LEU A 138 1.34 2.18 2.89
N PRO A 139 0.78 3.03 2.00
CA PRO A 139 -0.66 3.04 1.75
C PRO A 139 -1.16 1.71 1.17
N GLY A 140 -0.40 1.06 0.28
CA GLY A 140 -0.83 -0.21 -0.33
C GLY A 140 -0.94 -1.37 0.68
N ILE A 141 -0.10 -1.41 1.72
CA ILE A 141 -0.25 -2.41 2.79
C ILE A 141 -1.46 -2.10 3.67
N ILE A 142 -1.71 -0.83 3.99
CA ILE A 142 -2.86 -0.43 4.82
C ILE A 142 -4.16 -0.81 4.13
N GLU A 143 -4.29 -0.50 2.84
CA GLU A 143 -5.45 -0.86 2.03
C GLU A 143 -5.67 -2.37 2.00
N ASN A 144 -4.64 -3.16 1.66
CA ASN A 144 -4.72 -4.62 1.69
C ASN A 144 -5.06 -5.18 3.08
N ALA A 145 -4.57 -4.56 4.16
CA ALA A 145 -4.83 -5.00 5.52
C ALA A 145 -6.30 -4.80 5.90
N VAL A 146 -6.88 -3.65 5.53
CA VAL A 146 -8.30 -3.37 5.69
C VAL A 146 -9.14 -4.37 4.88
N GLU A 147 -8.77 -4.63 3.64
CA GLU A 147 -9.50 -5.58 2.78
C GLU A 147 -9.43 -7.03 3.29
N CYS A 148 -8.28 -7.47 3.81
CA CYS A 148 -8.10 -8.82 4.34
C CYS A 148 -8.81 -9.04 5.68
N THR A 149 -9.07 -7.96 6.44
CA THR A 149 -9.65 -8.02 7.79
C THR A 149 -11.15 -7.70 7.82
N TYR A 150 -11.78 -7.44 6.67
CA TYR A 150 -13.24 -7.25 6.58
C TYR A 150 -14.02 -8.44 7.20
N PRO A 151 -15.08 -8.20 8.02
CA PRO A 151 -15.76 -6.93 8.31
C PRO A 151 -15.31 -6.24 9.62
N MET A 152 -14.01 -6.23 9.93
CA MET A 152 -13.49 -5.49 11.09
C MET A 152 -13.38 -3.98 10.83
N PRO A 153 -13.45 -3.12 11.87
CA PRO A 153 -13.20 -1.69 11.74
C PRO A 153 -11.80 -1.40 11.16
N GLU A 154 -11.72 -0.54 10.15
CA GLU A 154 -10.48 -0.20 9.43
C GLU A 154 -9.40 0.36 10.38
N GLU A 155 -9.85 1.14 11.36
CA GLU A 155 -9.05 1.75 12.44
C GLU A 155 -8.33 0.70 13.31
N SER A 156 -8.95 -0.46 13.55
CA SER A 156 -8.36 -1.50 14.40
C SER A 156 -7.18 -2.18 13.70
N SER A 157 -7.30 -2.43 12.40
CA SER A 157 -6.24 -3.07 11.60
C SER A 157 -5.04 -2.16 11.37
N SER A 158 -5.29 -0.94 10.91
CA SER A 158 -4.27 0.08 10.70
C SER A 158 -3.60 0.51 12.00
N GLY A 159 -4.37 0.69 13.08
CA GLY A 159 -3.84 0.99 14.41
C GLY A 159 -2.87 -0.09 14.91
N LEU A 160 -3.20 -1.36 14.70
CA LEU A 160 -2.33 -2.47 15.08
C LEU A 160 -1.05 -2.52 14.24
N LEU A 161 -1.13 -2.26 12.93
CA LEU A 161 0.04 -2.13 12.04
C LEU A 161 1.04 -1.08 12.57
N PHE A 162 0.56 0.14 12.84
CA PHE A 162 1.41 1.23 13.34
C PHE A 162 1.91 0.97 14.76
N CYS A 163 1.12 0.36 15.64
CA CYS A 163 1.55 0.01 16.98
C CYS A 163 2.73 -0.97 16.95
N CYS A 164 2.59 -2.10 16.24
CA CYS A 164 3.67 -3.07 16.09
C CYS A 164 4.89 -2.50 15.36
N GLY A 165 4.67 -1.70 14.30
CA GLY A 165 5.75 -1.09 13.55
C GLY A 165 6.56 -0.06 14.35
N ASN A 166 5.91 0.76 15.19
CA ASN A 166 6.62 1.70 16.06
C ASN A 166 7.38 1.00 17.19
N VAL A 167 6.80 -0.03 17.81
CA VAL A 167 7.48 -0.82 18.85
C VAL A 167 8.73 -1.49 18.27
N LEU A 168 8.62 -2.13 17.10
CA LEU A 168 9.78 -2.68 16.39
C LEU A 168 10.76 -1.58 15.97
N GLY A 169 10.24 -0.43 15.54
CA GLY A 169 11.01 0.74 15.12
C GLY A 169 11.95 1.27 16.18
N ILE A 170 11.51 1.33 17.44
CA ILE A 170 12.38 1.71 18.56
C ILE A 170 13.58 0.76 18.65
N GLY A 171 13.32 -0.56 18.62
CA GLY A 171 14.38 -1.57 18.69
C GLY A 171 15.36 -1.50 17.52
N VAL A 172 14.85 -1.39 16.30
CA VAL A 172 15.65 -1.29 15.07
C VAL A 172 16.46 0.01 15.04
N THR A 173 15.89 1.13 15.48
CA THR A 173 16.59 2.41 15.54
C THR A 173 17.77 2.35 16.51
N LEU A 174 17.58 1.77 17.70
CA LEU A 174 18.65 1.59 18.67
C LEU A 174 19.74 0.64 18.16
N LEU A 175 19.36 -0.43 17.46
CA LEU A 175 20.29 -1.36 16.84
C LEU A 175 21.09 -0.66 15.73
N MET A 176 20.43 0.08 14.85
CA MET A 176 21.06 0.87 13.78
C MET A 176 22.07 1.87 14.34
N ALA A 177 21.70 2.63 15.38
CA ALA A 177 22.61 3.56 16.04
C ALA A 177 23.88 2.90 16.59
N LYS A 178 23.80 1.63 17.02
CA LYS A 178 24.97 0.85 17.45
C LYS A 178 25.79 0.34 16.26
N LEU A 179 25.13 -0.20 15.24
CA LEU A 179 25.80 -0.76 14.05
C LEU A 179 26.56 0.31 13.27
N VAL A 180 26.00 1.51 13.19
CA VAL A 180 26.60 2.65 12.50
C VAL A 180 27.85 3.17 13.24
N LYS A 181 27.89 3.11 14.57
CA LYS A 181 29.10 3.46 15.35
C LYS A 181 30.28 2.50 15.13
N SER A 182 29.98 1.27 14.72
CA SER A 182 30.99 0.26 14.38
C SER A 182 31.36 0.28 12.89
N ALA A 183 30.86 1.25 12.13
CA ALA A 183 31.04 1.32 10.69
C ALA A 183 32.44 1.82 10.31
N ASP A 184 33.12 1.05 9.45
CA ASP A 184 34.29 1.53 8.71
C ASP A 184 33.85 2.29 7.45
N ASN A 185 34.80 2.97 6.80
CA ASN A 185 34.61 3.68 5.52
C ASN A 185 34.44 2.74 4.30
N ARG A 186 33.90 1.53 4.51
CA ARG A 186 33.67 0.52 3.48
C ARG A 186 32.18 0.40 3.18
N PRO A 187 31.78 0.14 1.93
CA PRO A 187 30.36 -0.04 1.57
C PRO A 187 29.75 -1.28 2.22
N PHE A 188 30.55 -2.31 2.52
CA PHE A 188 30.11 -3.54 3.22
C PHE A 188 30.18 -3.40 4.74
N THR A 189 29.45 -2.44 5.28
CA THR A 189 29.32 -2.23 6.72
C THR A 189 28.20 -3.07 7.30
N ALA A 190 28.32 -3.46 8.58
CA ALA A 190 27.29 -4.23 9.28
C ALA A 190 25.89 -3.56 9.23
N ALA A 191 25.83 -2.23 9.32
CA ALA A 191 24.62 -1.44 9.11
C ALA A 191 24.00 -1.63 7.71
N ASN A 192 24.81 -1.54 6.64
CA ASN A 192 24.34 -1.72 5.26
C ASN A 192 23.83 -3.14 5.01
N LEU A 193 24.55 -4.14 5.52
CA LEU A 193 24.13 -5.54 5.44
C LEU A 193 22.82 -5.77 6.21
N PHE A 194 22.67 -5.17 7.39
CA PHE A 194 21.44 -5.24 8.18
C PHE A 194 20.25 -4.60 7.45
N LEU A 195 20.43 -3.43 6.84
CA LEU A 195 19.39 -2.76 6.05
C LEU A 195 18.95 -3.64 4.86
N VAL A 196 19.91 -4.10 4.06
CA VAL A 196 19.63 -4.96 2.90
C VAL A 196 18.99 -6.27 3.33
N ALA A 197 19.48 -6.92 4.38
CA ALA A 197 18.92 -8.17 4.89
C ALA A 197 17.48 -8.00 5.41
N SER A 198 17.18 -6.87 6.05
CA SER A 198 15.85 -6.59 6.58
C SER A 198 14.82 -6.33 5.47
N ILE A 199 15.19 -5.57 4.43
CA ILE A 199 14.33 -5.38 3.26
C ILE A 199 14.22 -6.68 2.43
N ALA A 200 15.30 -7.44 2.31
CA ALA A 200 15.25 -8.76 1.67
C ALA A 200 14.31 -9.71 2.41
N LEU A 201 14.31 -9.69 3.75
CA LEU A 201 13.36 -10.44 4.56
C LEU A 201 11.92 -10.00 4.28
N CYS A 202 11.64 -8.70 4.16
CA CYS A 202 10.32 -8.22 3.75
C CYS A 202 9.92 -8.77 2.38
N VAL A 203 10.81 -8.73 1.39
CA VAL A 203 10.54 -9.29 0.05
C VAL A 203 10.23 -10.77 0.16
N LEU A 204 11.02 -11.56 0.90
CA LEU A 204 10.81 -12.99 1.09
C LEU A 204 9.46 -13.30 1.74
N ILE A 205 9.00 -12.47 2.68
CA ILE A 205 7.69 -12.60 3.34
C ILE A 205 6.55 -12.24 2.37
N VAL A 206 6.74 -11.24 1.51
CA VAL A 206 5.72 -10.73 0.57
C VAL A 206 5.60 -11.60 -0.70
N LEU A 207 6.64 -12.31 -1.12
CA LEU A 207 6.59 -13.21 -2.28
C LEU A 207 5.49 -14.29 -2.19
N PRO A 208 5.38 -15.08 -1.10
CA PRO A 208 4.33 -16.10 -0.95
C PRO A 208 2.95 -15.52 -0.66
N TYR A 209 2.84 -14.23 -0.29
CA TYR A 209 1.56 -13.58 0.00
C TYR A 209 0.62 -13.70 -1.21
N LYS A 210 -0.50 -14.41 -1.02
CA LYS A 210 -1.50 -14.69 -2.06
C LYS A 210 -2.63 -13.66 -2.13
N GLY A 211 -2.84 -12.89 -1.05
CA GLY A 211 -3.77 -11.75 -1.00
C GLY A 211 -5.16 -12.10 -1.49
N GLN A 212 -5.98 -12.72 -0.63
CA GLN A 212 -7.39 -12.93 -0.93
C GLN A 212 -8.16 -11.65 -0.58
N TYR A 213 -8.68 -10.98 -1.61
CA TYR A 213 -9.42 -9.73 -1.50
C TYR A 213 -10.86 -9.96 -1.03
N ARG A 214 -11.06 -10.23 0.27
CA ARG A 214 -12.36 -10.63 0.83
C ARG A 214 -13.46 -9.57 0.67
N ARG A 215 -13.13 -8.27 0.71
CA ARG A 215 -14.10 -7.18 0.50
C ARG A 215 -14.56 -7.08 -0.95
N LEU A 216 -13.64 -7.10 -1.92
CA LEU A 216 -13.95 -7.17 -3.35
C LEU A 216 -14.78 -8.42 -3.71
N GLU A 217 -14.50 -9.57 -3.08
CA GLU A 217 -15.28 -10.79 -3.26
C GLU A 217 -16.71 -10.65 -2.69
N ALA A 218 -16.87 -9.99 -1.54
CA ALA A 218 -18.17 -9.70 -0.95
C ALA A 218 -19.00 -8.71 -1.79
N GLU A 219 -18.38 -7.65 -2.35
CA GLU A 219 -19.04 -6.68 -3.23
C GLU A 219 -19.41 -7.29 -4.59
N ARG A 220 -18.54 -8.13 -5.17
CA ARG A 220 -18.87 -8.91 -6.38
C ARG A 220 -20.00 -9.92 -6.12
N GLY A 221 -20.06 -10.50 -4.92
CA GLY A 221 -21.15 -11.38 -4.50
C GLY A 221 -22.50 -10.68 -4.48
N HIS A 222 -22.60 -9.53 -3.79
CA HIS A 222 -23.83 -8.73 -3.75
C HIS A 222 -24.26 -8.23 -5.13
N THR A 223 -23.30 -7.81 -5.97
CA THR A 223 -23.59 -7.35 -7.34
C THR A 223 -24.14 -8.49 -8.21
N ARG A 224 -23.58 -9.71 -8.10
CA ARG A 224 -24.08 -10.90 -8.82
C ARG A 224 -25.46 -11.33 -8.35
N VAL A 225 -25.72 -11.31 -7.05
CA VAL A 225 -27.04 -11.64 -6.49
C VAL A 225 -28.08 -10.61 -6.94
N SER A 226 -27.78 -9.32 -6.83
CA SER A 226 -28.68 -8.26 -7.30
C SER A 226 -28.94 -8.31 -8.81
N SER A 227 -27.92 -8.63 -9.61
CA SER A 227 -28.08 -8.81 -11.07
C SER A 227 -28.90 -10.06 -11.41
N SER A 228 -28.72 -11.15 -10.65
CA SER A 228 -29.50 -12.37 -10.82
C SER A 228 -30.95 -12.20 -10.36
N GLU A 229 -31.22 -11.44 -9.30
CA GLU A 229 -32.57 -11.10 -8.84
C GLU A 229 -33.30 -10.20 -9.85
N LYS A 230 -32.60 -9.23 -10.45
CA LYS A 230 -33.15 -8.42 -11.55
C LYS A 230 -33.50 -9.27 -12.77
N ALA A 231 -32.60 -10.17 -13.18
CA ALA A 231 -32.85 -11.08 -14.31
C ALA A 231 -34.02 -12.04 -14.06
N LEU A 232 -34.12 -12.63 -12.85
CA LEU A 232 -35.26 -13.47 -12.46
C LEU A 232 -36.58 -12.68 -12.31
N GLY A 233 -36.50 -11.37 -12.02
CA GLY A 233 -37.65 -10.47 -11.95
C GLY A 233 -38.20 -10.13 -13.33
N GLU A 234 -37.32 -9.85 -14.31
CA GLU A 234 -37.71 -9.59 -15.71
C GLU A 234 -38.27 -10.83 -16.40
N GLU A 235 -37.73 -12.02 -16.13
CA GLU A 235 -38.21 -13.28 -16.74
C GLU A 235 -39.58 -13.72 -16.17
N ARG A 236 -39.96 -13.23 -14.98
CA ARG A 236 -41.25 -13.51 -14.33
C ARG A 236 -42.37 -12.54 -14.68
N ASP A 237 -42.09 -11.43 -15.36
CA ASP A 237 -43.12 -10.46 -15.77
C ASP A 237 -43.46 -10.60 -17.27
N PRO A 238 -44.47 -11.43 -17.63
CA PRO A 238 -44.90 -11.58 -19.03
C PRO A 238 -45.57 -10.32 -19.62
N ARG A 239 -45.67 -9.19 -18.89
CA ARG A 239 -46.30 -7.96 -19.40
C ARG A 239 -45.33 -7.03 -20.14
N ILE A 240 -44.02 -7.21 -20.02
CA ILE A 240 -43.02 -6.30 -20.62
C ILE A 240 -42.57 -6.76 -22.01
N ALA A 241 -42.68 -8.06 -22.32
CA ALA A 241 -42.28 -8.61 -23.63
C ALA A 241 -43.24 -8.25 -24.80
N GLY A 242 -44.37 -7.57 -24.53
CA GLY A 242 -45.43 -7.35 -25.51
C GLY A 242 -45.49 -5.98 -26.19
N HIS A 243 -44.66 -4.99 -25.81
CA HIS A 243 -44.90 -3.59 -26.22
C HIS A 243 -43.92 -2.97 -27.24
N HIS A 244 -43.06 -3.76 -27.88
CA HIS A 244 -42.16 -3.23 -28.93
C HIS A 244 -42.61 -3.46 -30.38
N GLN A 245 -43.85 -3.90 -30.62
CA GLN A 245 -44.28 -4.29 -31.97
C GLN A 245 -45.67 -3.75 -32.35
N GLU A 246 -45.86 -2.43 -32.35
CA GLU A 246 -46.98 -1.80 -33.08
C GLU A 246 -46.84 -0.27 -33.01
N ASP A 247 -46.14 0.35 -33.97
CA ASP A 247 -46.62 1.56 -34.66
C ASP A 247 -45.65 1.94 -35.79
N ASN A 248 -45.84 1.40 -36.99
CA ASN A 248 -45.21 1.97 -38.20
C ASN A 248 -46.06 1.70 -39.44
N SER A 249 -47.31 2.17 -39.41
CA SER A 249 -48.15 2.21 -40.61
C SER A 249 -49.09 3.41 -40.57
N MET A 250 -48.59 4.55 -41.02
CA MET A 250 -49.22 5.50 -41.96
C MET A 250 -48.75 6.91 -41.66
N GLU A 251 -47.86 7.43 -42.50
CA GLU A 251 -48.05 8.75 -43.13
C GLU A 251 -46.96 8.98 -44.21
N ARG A 252 -47.39 8.94 -45.46
CA ARG A 252 -46.81 9.66 -46.61
C ARG A 252 -48.00 10.28 -47.35
N PRO A 253 -47.85 11.30 -48.22
CA PRO A 253 -46.69 12.15 -48.53
C PRO A 253 -47.06 13.66 -48.60
N LEU A 254 -46.08 14.55 -48.71
CA LEU A 254 -46.28 15.80 -49.46
C LEU A 254 -44.99 16.26 -50.16
N LEU A 255 -45.17 16.47 -51.46
CA LEU A 255 -44.21 16.89 -52.47
C LEU A 255 -43.58 18.25 -52.16
N VAL A 256 -42.28 18.38 -52.45
CA VAL A 256 -41.69 19.61 -52.99
C VAL A 256 -40.85 19.24 -54.22
N ASP A 257 -41.15 19.94 -55.31
CA ASP A 257 -40.74 19.75 -56.70
C ASP A 257 -39.23 20.08 -56.96
N PRO A 258 -38.62 19.55 -58.04
CA PRO A 258 -37.20 19.68 -58.35
C PRO A 258 -36.94 20.71 -59.48
N SER A 259 -36.15 21.75 -59.21
CA SER A 259 -35.29 22.41 -60.21
C SER A 259 -34.56 23.63 -59.64
N ALA A 260 -33.27 23.52 -59.36
CA ALA A 260 -32.29 24.60 -59.52
C ALA A 260 -30.88 24.01 -59.34
N VAL A 261 -30.29 23.67 -60.50
CA VAL A 261 -28.86 23.65 -60.87
C VAL A 261 -27.82 23.50 -59.77
#